data_AF-A0A2D8WT90-F1
#
_entry.id   AF-A0A2D8WT90-F1
#
_cell.length_a   1.000
_cell.length_b   1.000
_cell.length_c   1.000
_cell.angle_alpha   90.00
_cell.angle_beta   90.00
_cell.angle_gamma   90.00
#
_symmetry.space_group_name_H-M   'P 1'
#
loop_
_entity.id
_entity.type
_entity.pdbx_description
1 polymer ?
#
loop_
_entity_poly.entity_id
_entity_poly.type
_entity_poly.pdbx_seq_one_letter_code
_entity_poly.pdbx_strand_id
1 'polypeptide(L)'
;MKQVNSSDDISWRRQSTKSDALLTVKNFDNILCRDPINGLKEIDELLGIKSPSELKVGEAEILASETLISDSDKFALYEAIKNITFVSESQKQKISKSIKPIYGLSIWEKYVPIKSVGLYIPGGTAPLISSFLMQAIPAITAGCEQIIICTPPDKFGSIHPAILWVAKELSIKNIYKIGGAQAVLAMANGYCGIPKVNKIFGPGNSYVAEAKNYVSQKIAIDMYAGPSEVMVVTNDENKAKIAASDVLSQLEHGADSCAFVLSESSVVLRSIKREITQQVSSLKRKDQLTEAVKNILLIKTESSKNTIEMINDCAPEHLVLLDDDFTLYVDSIYSAGSVFCGSQTPVAFGDYASGTNHVLPTGGWARSESGLSVSDFMKKISFQNCNATAFNYLAPTVMKLSELEQLDAHTQSVFIRKKIATKKPRSVFLKRQTNETSIYTSIEIDGTGIYKVDTGVKFLDHMLDQFSKNSLINIYLKATGDLAIDAHHTIEDTAILLGDALSQAMGERSNINRYASSTLIMDEARAQIDIDLCTRSNLNLKIPELSEYIGDFPSEMLTHFLDTLVKHLKFSCHIDIDGKNSHHMIEILFKCLGKSFQEALKINKQQATSTKGIL
;
A
#
# COMPACT_ATOMS: atom_id res chain seq x y z
N MET A 1 13.57 -31.55 31.25
CA MET A 1 12.13 -31.54 31.55
C MET A 1 11.87 -31.12 33.00
N LYS A 2 11.54 -29.84 33.21
CA LYS A 2 11.13 -29.30 34.51
C LYS A 2 9.60 -29.12 34.51
N GLN A 3 8.92 -29.50 35.59
CA GLN A 3 7.50 -29.18 35.77
C GLN A 3 7.38 -27.95 36.68
N VAL A 4 6.55 -26.98 36.30
CA VAL A 4 6.32 -25.72 37.03
C VAL A 4 4.83 -25.39 37.06
N ASN A 5 4.41 -24.58 38.03
CA ASN A 5 3.06 -24.02 38.05
C ASN A 5 3.07 -22.64 37.38
N SER A 6 1.94 -22.26 36.80
CA SER A 6 1.78 -20.95 36.16
C SER A 6 1.85 -19.76 37.13
N SER A 7 1.75 -19.99 38.43
CA SER A 7 1.94 -18.97 39.47
C SER A 7 3.40 -18.70 39.83
N ASP A 8 4.34 -19.52 39.33
CA ASP A 8 5.77 -19.31 39.52
C ASP A 8 6.30 -18.21 38.56
N ASP A 9 7.39 -17.53 38.91
CA ASP A 9 8.10 -16.66 37.96
C ASP A 9 8.82 -17.52 36.90
N ILE A 10 8.32 -17.48 35.66
CA ILE A 10 8.79 -18.35 34.57
C ILE A 10 9.88 -17.63 33.77
N SER A 11 11.12 -18.04 33.98
CA SER A 11 12.19 -17.77 33.01
C SER A 11 12.00 -18.67 31.78
N TRP A 12 11.30 -18.14 30.76
CA TRP A 12 10.99 -18.87 29.53
C TRP A 12 12.23 -19.40 28.83
N ARG A 13 13.32 -18.61 28.82
CA ARG A 13 14.49 -18.87 27.98
C ARG A 13 15.76 -18.67 28.79
N ARG A 14 16.71 -19.60 28.65
CA ARG A 14 18.05 -19.42 29.23
C ARG A 14 18.78 -18.34 28.44
N GLN A 15 19.24 -17.28 29.11
CA GLN A 15 20.09 -16.27 28.47
C GLN A 15 21.41 -16.92 28.04
N SER A 16 21.58 -17.10 26.73
CA SER A 16 22.87 -17.43 26.13
C SER A 16 23.63 -16.13 25.86
N THR A 17 24.24 -15.54 26.89
CA THR A 17 25.20 -14.45 26.72
C THR A 17 26.56 -15.02 26.34
N LYS A 18 26.75 -15.39 25.07
CA LYS A 18 28.08 -15.71 24.57
C LYS A 18 28.76 -14.44 24.07
N SER A 19 29.47 -13.75 24.96
CA SER A 19 30.40 -12.64 24.67
C SER A 19 31.35 -12.94 23.49
N ASP A 20 31.59 -14.22 23.24
CA ASP A 20 32.54 -14.71 22.24
C ASP A 20 32.04 -14.57 20.80
N ALA A 21 30.71 -14.56 20.57
CA ALA A 21 30.16 -14.47 19.22
C ALA A 21 30.46 -13.10 18.59
N LEU A 22 30.22 -12.01 19.32
CA LEU A 22 30.48 -10.65 18.83
C LEU A 22 31.98 -10.40 18.59
N LEU A 23 32.84 -10.92 19.46
CA LEU A 23 34.28 -10.81 19.29
C LEU A 23 34.74 -11.54 18.03
N THR A 24 34.20 -12.74 17.78
CA THR A 24 34.47 -13.52 16.56
C THR A 24 34.01 -12.77 15.31
N VAL A 25 32.79 -12.23 15.32
CA VAL A 25 32.25 -11.44 14.20
C VAL A 25 33.12 -10.23 13.90
N LYS A 26 33.54 -9.46 14.92
CA LYS A 26 34.45 -8.31 14.75
C LYS A 26 35.81 -8.73 14.19
N ASN A 27 36.35 -9.86 14.66
CA ASN A 27 37.60 -10.40 14.13
C ASN A 27 37.45 -10.76 12.64
N PHE A 28 36.38 -11.45 12.27
CA PHE A 28 36.11 -11.81 10.88
C PHE A 28 35.91 -10.59 9.98
N ASP A 29 35.19 -9.56 10.43
CA ASP A 29 35.03 -8.32 9.65
C ASP A 29 36.39 -7.63 9.43
N ASN A 30 37.25 -7.59 10.45
CA ASN A 30 38.59 -7.03 10.33
C ASN A 30 39.48 -7.81 9.34
N ILE A 31 39.41 -9.15 9.36
CA ILE A 31 40.15 -10.02 8.44
C ILE A 31 39.68 -9.76 7.00
N LEU A 32 38.37 -9.82 6.76
CA LEU A 32 37.78 -9.63 5.42
C LEU A 32 37.98 -8.20 4.89
N CYS A 33 37.96 -7.19 5.75
CA CYS A 33 38.17 -5.79 5.37
C CYS A 33 39.59 -5.54 4.82
N ARG A 34 40.60 -6.24 5.34
CA ARG A 34 42.01 -6.07 4.93
C ARG A 34 42.28 -6.70 3.57
N ASP A 35 41.87 -7.95 3.40
CA ASP A 35 42.00 -8.71 2.15
C ASP A 35 40.83 -9.71 2.06
N PRO A 36 39.77 -9.40 1.31
CA PRO A 36 38.59 -10.25 1.25
C PRO A 36 38.86 -11.70 0.80
N ILE A 37 39.77 -11.89 -0.17
CA ILE A 37 39.97 -13.22 -0.78
C ILE A 37 40.84 -14.09 0.13
N ASN A 38 41.99 -13.57 0.57
CA ASN A 38 42.86 -14.33 1.47
C ASN A 38 42.30 -14.40 2.88
N GLY A 39 41.61 -13.36 3.33
CA GLY A 39 40.94 -13.33 4.63
C GLY A 39 39.82 -14.37 4.75
N LEU A 40 39.09 -14.66 3.67
CA LEU A 40 38.13 -15.77 3.69
C LEU A 40 38.82 -17.12 3.92
N LYS A 41 39.97 -17.36 3.27
CA LYS A 41 40.76 -18.59 3.47
C LYS A 41 41.27 -18.70 4.92
N GLU A 42 41.74 -17.59 5.48
CA GLU A 42 42.16 -17.53 6.89
C GLU A 42 40.99 -17.89 7.83
N ILE A 43 39.79 -17.36 7.58
CA ILE A 43 38.60 -17.69 8.36
C ILE A 43 38.24 -19.18 8.21
N ASP A 44 38.28 -19.72 7.01
CA ASP A 44 37.98 -21.13 6.75
C ASP A 44 38.99 -22.05 7.48
N GLU A 45 40.28 -21.71 7.48
CA GLU A 45 41.31 -22.40 8.26
C GLU A 45 41.05 -22.34 9.77
N LEU A 46 40.67 -21.17 10.30
CA LEU A 46 40.30 -21.01 11.72
C LEU A 46 39.09 -21.86 12.11
N LEU A 47 38.15 -22.06 11.18
CA LEU A 47 36.96 -22.89 11.38
C LEU A 47 37.20 -24.37 11.09
N GLY A 48 38.39 -24.74 10.58
CA GLY A 48 38.71 -26.11 10.18
C GLY A 48 37.87 -26.61 9.00
N ILE A 49 37.39 -25.71 8.15
CA ILE A 49 36.61 -26.04 6.95
C ILE A 49 37.45 -25.84 5.69
N LYS A 50 37.15 -26.60 4.65
CA LYS A 50 37.87 -26.52 3.37
C LYS A 50 37.30 -25.38 2.53
N SER A 51 38.14 -24.39 2.19
CA SER A 51 37.75 -23.34 1.25
C SER A 51 37.38 -23.92 -0.12
N PRO A 52 36.27 -23.47 -0.73
CA PRO A 52 35.92 -23.87 -2.09
C PRO A 52 36.93 -23.28 -3.09
N SER A 53 37.20 -24.01 -4.18
CA SER A 53 38.06 -23.52 -5.26
C SER A 53 37.45 -22.32 -5.98
N GLU A 54 36.12 -22.32 -6.14
CA GLU A 54 35.33 -21.23 -6.70
C GLU A 54 34.17 -20.92 -5.77
N LEU A 55 34.01 -19.63 -5.43
CA LEU A 55 32.99 -19.21 -4.48
C LEU A 55 31.60 -19.19 -5.11
N LYS A 56 31.47 -18.73 -6.35
CA LYS A 56 30.20 -18.70 -7.07
C LYS A 56 29.93 -20.06 -7.68
N VAL A 57 28.71 -20.57 -7.50
CA VAL A 57 28.27 -21.82 -8.14
C VAL A 57 28.19 -21.61 -9.66
N GLY A 58 28.82 -22.51 -10.43
CA GLY A 58 28.81 -22.47 -11.89
C GLY A 58 27.49 -22.96 -12.50
N GLU A 59 27.18 -22.53 -13.73
CA GLU A 59 25.98 -22.96 -14.46
C GLU A 59 25.95 -24.48 -14.69
N ALA A 60 27.12 -25.10 -14.93
CA ALA A 60 27.23 -26.54 -15.09
C ALA A 60 26.83 -27.31 -13.81
N GLU A 61 27.17 -26.80 -12.62
CA GLU A 61 26.77 -27.40 -11.34
C GLU A 61 25.25 -27.34 -11.14
N ILE A 62 24.64 -26.20 -11.51
CA ILE A 62 23.19 -26.01 -11.44
C ILE A 62 22.49 -26.97 -12.41
N LEU A 63 22.96 -27.10 -13.64
CA LEU A 63 22.36 -28.00 -14.63
C LEU A 63 22.50 -29.48 -14.23
N ALA A 64 23.63 -29.87 -13.64
CA ALA A 64 23.86 -31.24 -13.17
C ALA A 64 22.91 -31.67 -12.05
N SER A 65 22.36 -30.71 -11.28
CA SER A 65 21.41 -31.02 -10.19
C SER A 65 20.15 -31.74 -10.67
N GLU A 66 19.73 -31.55 -11.93
CA GLU A 66 18.54 -32.17 -12.53
C GLU A 66 18.57 -33.70 -12.47
N THR A 67 19.75 -34.30 -12.67
CA THR A 67 19.94 -35.75 -12.67
C THR A 67 20.28 -36.32 -11.30
N LEU A 68 20.52 -35.46 -10.30
CA LEU A 68 20.93 -35.85 -8.95
C LEU A 68 19.76 -35.88 -7.96
N ILE A 69 18.55 -35.57 -8.42
CA ILE A 69 17.33 -35.54 -7.61
C ILE A 69 16.31 -36.48 -8.22
N SER A 70 15.67 -37.29 -7.39
CA SER A 70 14.62 -38.21 -7.81
C SER A 70 13.33 -37.47 -8.20
N ASP A 71 12.50 -38.06 -9.05
CA ASP A 71 11.22 -37.46 -9.41
C ASP A 71 10.28 -37.30 -8.20
N SER A 72 10.38 -38.18 -7.19
CA SER A 72 9.64 -38.04 -5.93
C SER A 72 10.08 -36.81 -5.13
N ASP A 73 11.37 -36.53 -5.08
CA ASP A 73 11.88 -35.32 -4.41
C ASP A 73 11.47 -34.06 -5.18
N LYS A 74 11.55 -34.09 -6.51
CA LYS A 74 11.07 -32.99 -7.37
C LYS A 74 9.59 -32.71 -7.14
N PHE A 75 8.77 -33.76 -7.05
CA PHE A 75 7.33 -33.61 -6.77
C PHE A 75 7.09 -32.95 -5.41
N ALA A 76 7.79 -33.39 -4.36
CA ALA A 76 7.66 -32.80 -3.02
C ALA A 76 8.09 -31.32 -2.99
N LEU A 77 9.21 -30.99 -3.65
CA LEU A 77 9.70 -29.62 -3.78
C LEU A 77 8.71 -28.75 -4.58
N TYR A 78 8.14 -29.28 -5.66
CA TYR A 78 7.16 -28.56 -6.47
C TYR A 78 5.88 -28.27 -5.69
N GLU A 79 5.39 -29.23 -4.89
CA GLU A 79 4.21 -29.03 -4.05
C GLU A 79 4.44 -27.91 -3.02
N ALA A 80 5.61 -27.88 -2.38
CA ALA A 80 6.02 -26.79 -1.49
C ALA A 80 6.12 -25.45 -2.23
N ILE A 81 6.78 -25.41 -3.40
CA ILE A 81 6.89 -24.21 -4.24
C ILE A 81 5.49 -23.66 -4.57
N LYS A 82 4.57 -24.53 -5.00
CA LYS A 82 3.19 -24.17 -5.36
C LYS A 82 2.47 -23.51 -4.19
N ASN A 83 2.50 -24.12 -3.00
CA ASN A 83 1.75 -23.64 -1.85
C ASN A 83 2.36 -22.34 -1.26
N ILE A 84 3.68 -22.25 -1.16
CA ILE A 84 4.38 -21.03 -0.69
C ILE A 84 4.16 -19.88 -1.68
N THR A 85 4.18 -20.15 -2.98
CA THR A 85 3.89 -19.14 -4.02
C THR A 85 2.46 -18.63 -3.91
N PHE A 86 1.48 -19.54 -3.72
CA PHE A 86 0.08 -19.17 -3.54
C PHE A 86 -0.11 -18.23 -2.35
N VAL A 87 0.46 -18.57 -1.19
CA VAL A 87 0.38 -17.71 0.01
C VAL A 87 1.09 -16.38 -0.23
N SER A 88 2.29 -16.38 -0.80
CA SER A 88 3.07 -15.16 -1.07
C SER A 88 2.35 -14.19 -2.00
N GLU A 89 1.73 -14.69 -3.08
CA GLU A 89 0.95 -13.84 -4.00
C GLU A 89 -0.34 -13.32 -3.35
N SER A 90 -0.96 -14.10 -2.45
CA SER A 90 -2.14 -13.65 -1.71
C SER A 90 -1.85 -12.49 -0.76
N GLN A 91 -0.63 -12.42 -0.22
CA GLN A 91 -0.17 -11.35 0.67
C GLN A 91 0.28 -10.09 -0.08
N LYS A 92 0.54 -10.18 -1.40
CA LYS A 92 1.19 -9.12 -2.16
C LYS A 92 0.25 -7.94 -2.41
N GLN A 93 0.60 -6.80 -1.83
CA GLN A 93 -0.05 -5.51 -2.11
C GLN A 93 0.80 -4.69 -3.09
N LYS A 94 0.15 -4.02 -4.06
CA LYS A 94 0.86 -3.20 -5.07
C LYS A 94 0.73 -1.69 -4.79
N ILE A 95 -0.51 -1.20 -4.70
CA ILE A 95 -0.83 0.21 -4.46
C ILE A 95 -2.05 0.25 -3.54
N SER A 96 -2.01 1.08 -2.50
CA SER A 96 -3.18 1.30 -1.64
C SER A 96 -4.18 2.25 -2.30
N LYS A 97 -5.46 2.12 -1.95
CA LYS A 97 -6.48 3.07 -2.41
C LYS A 97 -6.17 4.45 -1.85
N SER A 98 -6.26 5.49 -2.68
CA SER A 98 -6.06 6.85 -2.20
C SER A 98 -7.17 7.25 -1.23
N ILE A 99 -6.76 7.80 -0.08
CA ILE A 99 -7.62 8.39 0.93
C ILE A 99 -7.63 9.91 0.79
N LYS A 100 -8.75 10.54 1.15
CA LYS A 100 -8.94 12.00 1.06
C LYS A 100 -9.37 12.56 2.42
N PRO A 101 -8.42 12.93 3.29
CA PRO A 101 -8.76 13.46 4.62
C PRO A 101 -9.58 14.75 4.55
N ILE A 102 -9.33 15.57 3.52
CA ILE A 102 -10.09 16.77 3.18
C ILE A 102 -10.29 16.86 1.67
N TYR A 103 -11.30 17.62 1.23
CA TYR A 103 -11.51 17.87 -0.19
C TYR A 103 -10.27 18.50 -0.83
N GLY A 104 -9.74 17.86 -1.87
CA GLY A 104 -8.57 18.34 -2.60
C GLY A 104 -7.21 17.83 -2.10
N LEU A 105 -7.14 17.09 -0.99
CA LEU A 105 -5.95 16.37 -0.53
C LEU A 105 -6.14 14.88 -0.79
N SER A 106 -5.20 14.26 -1.49
CA SER A 106 -5.17 12.82 -1.75
C SER A 106 -3.86 12.23 -1.24
N ILE A 107 -3.94 11.19 -0.42
CA ILE A 107 -2.79 10.46 0.12
C ILE A 107 -2.93 9.00 -0.30
N TRP A 108 -1.84 8.35 -0.70
CA TRP A 108 -1.82 6.93 -1.02
C TRP A 108 -0.42 6.35 -0.79
N GLU A 109 -0.31 5.03 -0.84
CA GLU A 109 0.95 4.32 -0.62
C GLU A 109 1.26 3.44 -1.83
N LYS A 110 2.53 3.36 -2.20
CA LYS A 110 3.04 2.40 -3.19
C LYS A 110 3.99 1.44 -2.48
N TYR A 111 3.77 0.15 -2.70
CA TYR A 111 4.67 -0.90 -2.25
C TYR A 111 5.70 -1.17 -3.36
N VAL A 112 6.98 -1.05 -3.03
CA VAL A 112 8.09 -1.15 -3.98
C VAL A 112 9.08 -2.20 -3.49
N PRO A 113 9.48 -3.20 -4.30
CA PRO A 113 10.44 -4.20 -3.88
C PRO A 113 11.78 -3.58 -3.47
N ILE A 114 12.46 -4.24 -2.55
CA ILE A 114 13.87 -3.99 -2.26
C ILE A 114 14.68 -4.47 -3.47
N LYS A 115 15.56 -3.61 -3.99
CA LYS A 115 16.25 -3.87 -5.25
C LYS A 115 17.18 -5.08 -5.17
N SER A 116 17.98 -5.15 -4.11
CA SER A 116 18.93 -6.24 -3.88
C SER A 116 18.79 -6.82 -2.46
N VAL A 117 18.64 -8.14 -2.37
CA VAL A 117 18.47 -8.86 -1.10
C VAL A 117 19.43 -10.05 -1.01
N GLY A 118 19.97 -10.28 0.18
CA GLY A 118 20.83 -11.43 0.48
C GLY A 118 20.07 -12.44 1.33
N LEU A 119 20.03 -13.70 0.91
CA LEU A 119 19.37 -14.78 1.62
C LEU A 119 20.44 -15.74 2.13
N TYR A 120 20.51 -15.88 3.46
CA TYR A 120 21.37 -16.86 4.10
C TYR A 120 20.60 -18.18 4.27
N ILE A 121 21.10 -19.25 3.66
CA ILE A 121 20.50 -20.58 3.73
C ILE A 121 21.40 -21.50 4.56
N PRO A 122 20.98 -21.93 5.76
CA PRO A 122 21.79 -22.81 6.58
C PRO A 122 22.01 -24.18 5.93
N GLY A 123 23.20 -24.76 6.14
CA GLY A 123 23.55 -26.08 5.62
C GLY A 123 24.37 -26.97 6.56
N GLY A 124 24.56 -26.55 7.82
CA GLY A 124 25.50 -27.15 8.78
C GLY A 124 25.43 -28.68 8.92
N THR A 125 24.56 -29.19 9.78
CA THR A 125 24.35 -30.64 9.98
C THR A 125 23.37 -31.26 8.99
N ALA A 126 22.56 -30.42 8.33
CA ALA A 126 21.62 -30.81 7.30
C ALA A 126 21.36 -29.63 6.34
N PRO A 127 21.07 -29.90 5.05
CA PRO A 127 20.69 -28.88 4.08
C PRO A 127 19.26 -28.40 4.35
N LEU A 128 19.07 -27.11 4.66
CA LEU A 128 17.73 -26.55 4.91
C LEU A 128 17.08 -26.02 3.63
N ILE A 129 16.62 -26.96 2.79
CA ILE A 129 15.98 -26.66 1.50
C ILE A 129 14.68 -25.86 1.71
N SER A 130 13.90 -26.18 2.75
CA SER A 130 12.70 -25.43 3.12
C SER A 130 13.01 -23.96 3.41
N SER A 131 14.08 -23.66 4.16
CA SER A 131 14.51 -22.27 4.43
C SER A 131 14.93 -21.52 3.19
N PHE A 132 15.39 -22.21 2.15
CA PHE A 132 15.60 -21.58 0.85
C PHE A 132 14.28 -21.19 0.19
N LEU A 133 13.31 -22.11 0.14
CA LEU A 133 11.98 -21.84 -0.44
C LEU A 133 11.27 -20.69 0.27
N MET A 134 11.27 -20.71 1.61
CA MET A 134 10.60 -19.72 2.46
C MET A 134 11.19 -18.31 2.34
N GLN A 135 12.43 -18.17 1.88
CA GLN A 135 13.05 -16.86 1.65
C GLN A 135 12.99 -16.44 0.17
N ALA A 136 13.28 -17.37 -0.74
CA ALA A 136 13.42 -17.06 -2.17
C ALA A 136 12.07 -16.75 -2.82
N ILE A 137 11.02 -17.52 -2.50
CA ILE A 137 9.71 -17.35 -3.13
C ILE A 137 9.12 -15.97 -2.78
N PRO A 138 9.04 -15.52 -1.51
CA PRO A 138 8.55 -14.18 -1.21
C PRO A 138 9.40 -13.07 -1.84
N ALA A 139 10.73 -13.23 -1.95
CA ALA A 139 11.60 -12.27 -2.61
C ALA A 139 11.29 -12.13 -4.12
N ILE A 140 11.11 -13.26 -4.80
CA ILE A 140 10.72 -13.29 -6.23
C ILE A 140 9.32 -12.71 -6.40
N THR A 141 8.37 -13.14 -5.56
CA THR A 141 7.00 -12.63 -5.56
C THR A 141 6.96 -11.12 -5.31
N ALA A 142 7.78 -10.56 -4.42
CA ALA A 142 7.88 -9.12 -4.23
C ALA A 142 8.39 -8.39 -5.48
N GLY A 143 9.22 -9.05 -6.30
CA GLY A 143 9.85 -8.50 -7.49
C GLY A 143 11.26 -7.96 -7.22
N CYS A 144 12.00 -8.54 -6.28
CA CYS A 144 13.40 -8.20 -6.04
C CYS A 144 14.26 -8.52 -7.28
N GLU A 145 14.99 -7.54 -7.80
CA GLU A 145 15.78 -7.69 -9.03
C GLU A 145 17.05 -8.54 -8.83
N GLN A 146 17.69 -8.38 -7.67
CA GLN A 146 18.93 -9.09 -7.33
C GLN A 146 18.74 -9.90 -6.05
N ILE A 147 18.71 -11.22 -6.19
CA ILE A 147 18.64 -12.16 -5.08
C ILE A 147 20.00 -12.87 -4.99
N ILE A 148 20.72 -12.66 -3.90
CA ILE A 148 22.03 -13.26 -3.61
C ILE A 148 21.81 -14.37 -2.59
N ILE A 149 22.24 -15.58 -2.89
CA ILE A 149 22.15 -16.73 -1.99
C ILE A 149 23.54 -17.04 -1.44
N CYS A 150 23.67 -17.08 -0.12
CA CYS A 150 24.86 -17.60 0.54
C CYS A 150 24.48 -18.85 1.32
N THR A 151 25.16 -19.96 1.04
CA THR A 151 24.95 -21.23 1.73
C THR A 151 26.28 -21.96 1.91
N PRO A 152 26.56 -22.54 3.10
CA PRO A 152 27.81 -23.25 3.32
C PRO A 152 27.90 -24.50 2.42
N PRO A 153 29.06 -24.78 1.82
CA PRO A 153 29.28 -26.03 1.13
C PRO A 153 29.42 -27.20 2.11
N ASP A 154 29.24 -28.41 1.60
CA ASP A 154 29.54 -29.63 2.32
C ASP A 154 31.07 -29.84 2.49
N LYS A 155 31.45 -30.94 3.15
CA LYS A 155 32.86 -31.29 3.38
C LYS A 155 33.68 -31.49 2.08
N PHE A 156 33.01 -31.69 0.96
CA PHE A 156 33.61 -31.87 -0.36
C PHE A 156 33.63 -30.56 -1.17
N GLY A 157 33.07 -29.46 -0.65
CA GLY A 157 33.00 -28.18 -1.34
C GLY A 157 31.78 -28.02 -2.25
N SER A 158 30.80 -28.92 -2.15
CA SER A 158 29.59 -28.95 -3.01
C SER A 158 28.36 -28.39 -2.29
N ILE A 159 27.41 -27.86 -3.06
CA ILE A 159 26.08 -27.50 -2.54
C ILE A 159 25.13 -28.68 -2.77
N HIS A 160 24.22 -28.91 -1.82
CA HIS A 160 23.23 -29.97 -1.95
C HIS A 160 22.41 -29.83 -3.25
N PRO A 161 22.26 -30.90 -4.06
CA PRO A 161 21.61 -30.80 -5.38
C PRO A 161 20.22 -30.18 -5.33
N ALA A 162 19.41 -30.48 -4.32
CA ALA A 162 18.08 -29.90 -4.15
C ALA A 162 18.06 -28.36 -4.04
N ILE A 163 19.06 -27.75 -3.41
CA ILE A 163 19.18 -26.28 -3.37
C ILE A 163 19.45 -25.75 -4.78
N LEU A 164 20.35 -26.41 -5.53
CA LEU A 164 20.70 -25.99 -6.88
C LEU A 164 19.55 -26.17 -7.87
N TRP A 165 18.80 -27.27 -7.76
CA TRP A 165 17.64 -27.53 -8.58
C TRP A 165 16.51 -26.54 -8.30
N VAL A 166 16.20 -26.27 -7.03
CA VAL A 166 15.22 -25.23 -6.68
C VAL A 166 15.69 -23.87 -7.21
N ALA A 167 16.98 -23.56 -7.13
CA ALA A 167 17.49 -22.29 -7.65
C ALA A 167 17.34 -22.19 -9.17
N LYS A 168 17.51 -23.30 -9.89
CA LYS A 168 17.22 -23.40 -11.33
C LYS A 168 15.74 -23.13 -11.61
N GLU A 169 14.84 -23.82 -10.92
CA GLU A 169 13.38 -23.67 -11.10
C GLU A 169 12.92 -22.24 -10.80
N LEU A 170 13.52 -21.61 -9.78
CA LEU A 170 13.27 -20.22 -9.40
C LEU A 170 14.08 -19.18 -10.19
N SER A 171 14.87 -19.61 -11.19
CA SER A 171 15.72 -18.75 -12.03
C SER A 171 16.75 -17.89 -11.26
N ILE A 172 17.24 -18.37 -10.12
CA ILE A 172 18.26 -17.72 -9.29
C ILE A 172 19.65 -18.19 -9.70
N LYS A 173 20.51 -17.24 -10.10
CA LYS A 173 21.88 -17.53 -10.59
C LYS A 173 23.01 -17.12 -9.65
N ASN A 174 22.73 -16.28 -8.65
CA ASN A 174 23.75 -15.73 -7.77
C ASN A 174 23.82 -16.54 -6.47
N ILE A 175 24.43 -17.71 -6.55
CA ILE A 175 24.61 -18.62 -5.41
C ILE A 175 26.09 -18.70 -5.06
N TYR A 176 26.40 -18.55 -3.78
CA TYR A 176 27.77 -18.51 -3.27
C TYR A 176 27.98 -19.54 -2.16
N LYS A 177 29.07 -20.29 -2.27
CA LYS A 177 29.51 -21.38 -1.38
C LYS A 177 30.18 -20.82 -0.13
N ILE A 178 29.42 -20.06 0.67
CA ILE A 178 29.90 -19.42 1.90
C ILE A 178 28.83 -19.47 2.98
N GLY A 179 29.23 -19.79 4.21
CA GLY A 179 28.36 -19.86 5.37
C GLY A 179 28.80 -18.96 6.52
N GLY A 180 28.09 -19.02 7.65
CA GLY A 180 28.48 -18.38 8.90
C GLY A 180 28.45 -16.86 8.88
N ALA A 181 29.14 -16.26 9.85
CA ALA A 181 29.24 -14.81 9.99
C ALA A 181 29.91 -14.15 8.77
N GLN A 182 30.90 -14.82 8.17
CA GLN A 182 31.61 -14.34 7.00
C GLN A 182 30.70 -14.18 5.78
N ALA A 183 29.67 -15.02 5.62
CA ALA A 183 28.66 -14.85 4.56
C ALA A 183 27.83 -13.57 4.74
N VAL A 184 27.39 -13.29 5.97
CA VAL A 184 26.61 -12.09 6.32
C VAL A 184 27.46 -10.84 6.09
N LEU A 185 28.70 -10.85 6.58
CA LEU A 185 29.66 -9.75 6.39
C LEU A 185 29.95 -9.50 4.91
N ALA A 186 30.09 -10.58 4.12
CA ALA A 186 30.32 -10.46 2.69
C ALA A 186 29.13 -9.84 1.94
N MET A 187 27.89 -10.25 2.23
CA MET A 187 26.69 -9.64 1.64
C MET A 187 26.50 -8.18 2.08
N ALA A 188 26.83 -7.85 3.33
CA ALA A 188 26.67 -6.50 3.89
C ALA A 188 27.67 -5.49 3.31
N ASN A 189 28.92 -5.92 3.11
CA ASN A 189 30.02 -5.04 2.70
C ASN A 189 30.39 -5.18 1.21
N GLY A 190 29.97 -6.25 0.55
CA GLY A 190 30.39 -6.57 -0.83
C GLY A 190 31.76 -7.24 -0.91
N TYR A 191 32.11 -8.08 0.08
CA TYR A 191 33.40 -8.77 0.13
C TYR A 191 33.41 -10.04 -0.74
N CYS A 192 34.61 -10.57 -1.01
CA CYS A 192 34.83 -11.85 -1.68
C CYS A 192 34.22 -11.94 -3.10
N GLY A 193 33.99 -10.78 -3.76
CA GLY A 193 33.31 -10.72 -5.06
C GLY A 193 31.80 -10.94 -4.99
N ILE A 194 31.21 -10.99 -3.79
CA ILE A 194 29.76 -11.07 -3.59
C ILE A 194 29.17 -9.66 -3.70
N PRO A 195 28.11 -9.44 -4.51
CA PRO A 195 27.46 -8.14 -4.59
C PRO A 195 26.92 -7.68 -3.23
N LYS A 196 27.15 -6.41 -2.90
CA LYS A 196 26.55 -5.78 -1.72
C LYS A 196 25.03 -5.69 -1.89
N VAL A 197 24.28 -6.09 -0.86
CA VAL A 197 22.81 -6.10 -0.88
C VAL A 197 22.22 -4.92 -0.09
N ASN A 198 20.90 -4.75 -0.10
CA ASN A 198 20.19 -3.72 0.67
C ASN A 198 19.53 -4.24 1.96
N LYS A 199 19.18 -5.53 2.00
CA LYS A 199 18.65 -6.20 3.19
C LYS A 199 19.09 -7.66 3.22
N ILE A 200 19.44 -8.17 4.39
CA ILE A 200 19.85 -9.57 4.60
C ILE A 200 18.76 -10.32 5.34
N PHE A 201 18.47 -11.53 4.88
CA PHE A 201 17.44 -12.42 5.40
C PHE A 201 18.02 -13.77 5.79
N GLY A 202 17.29 -14.46 6.65
CA GLY A 202 17.47 -15.89 6.90
C GLY A 202 17.89 -16.18 8.34
N PRO A 203 17.42 -17.31 8.88
CA PRO A 203 17.83 -17.78 10.19
C PRO A 203 19.25 -18.34 10.14
N GLY A 204 19.87 -18.51 11.30
CA GLY A 204 21.17 -19.15 11.40
C GLY A 204 21.55 -19.39 12.84
N ASN A 205 22.74 -19.95 13.05
CA ASN A 205 23.26 -20.12 14.40
C ASN A 205 23.59 -18.77 15.06
N SER A 206 24.00 -18.80 16.32
CA SER A 206 24.32 -17.60 17.11
C SER A 206 25.34 -16.67 16.44
N TYR A 207 26.30 -17.19 15.66
CA TYR A 207 27.29 -16.37 14.96
C TYR A 207 26.69 -15.62 13.76
N VAL A 208 25.75 -16.25 13.04
CA VAL A 208 24.99 -15.60 11.96
C VAL A 208 24.07 -14.54 12.52
N ALA A 209 23.35 -14.84 13.61
CA ALA A 209 22.48 -13.89 14.29
C ALA A 209 23.27 -12.67 14.80
N GLU A 210 24.42 -12.91 15.44
CA GLU A 210 25.30 -11.83 15.90
C GLU A 210 25.91 -11.04 14.74
N ALA A 211 26.26 -11.68 13.63
CA ALA A 211 26.74 -10.99 12.43
C ALA A 211 25.66 -10.06 11.85
N LYS A 212 24.40 -10.52 11.78
CA LYS A 212 23.26 -9.71 11.35
C LYS A 212 23.05 -8.51 12.28
N ASN A 213 23.08 -8.74 13.59
CA ASN A 213 23.01 -7.68 14.59
C ASN A 213 24.13 -6.66 14.40
N TYR A 214 25.38 -7.12 14.24
CA TYR A 214 26.56 -6.28 14.05
C TYR A 214 26.44 -5.40 12.79
N VAL A 215 25.93 -5.93 11.68
CA VAL A 215 25.77 -5.16 10.43
C VAL A 215 24.49 -4.33 10.38
N SER A 216 23.55 -4.50 11.32
CA SER A 216 22.23 -3.84 11.31
C SER A 216 22.29 -2.30 11.28
N GLN A 217 23.39 -1.72 11.78
CA GLN A 217 23.64 -0.27 11.73
C GLN A 217 24.03 0.23 10.33
N LYS A 218 24.45 -0.67 9.43
CA LYS A 218 24.92 -0.36 8.07
C LYS A 218 23.95 -0.85 6.99
N ILE A 219 23.26 -1.96 7.23
CA ILE A 219 22.33 -2.60 6.30
C ILE A 219 21.12 -3.13 7.06
N ALA A 220 19.94 -3.10 6.44
CA ALA A 220 18.75 -3.68 7.04
C ALA A 220 18.90 -5.21 7.17
N ILE A 221 18.29 -5.76 8.21
CA ILE A 221 18.11 -7.20 8.38
C ILE A 221 16.60 -7.49 8.54
N ASP A 222 16.18 -8.72 8.36
CA ASP A 222 14.84 -9.20 8.72
C ASP A 222 14.63 -9.18 10.24
N MET A 223 15.33 -10.04 10.99
CA MET A 223 15.16 -10.22 12.43
C MET A 223 16.39 -10.84 13.09
N TYR A 224 16.51 -10.63 14.40
CA TYR A 224 17.47 -11.35 15.24
C TYR A 224 16.88 -12.70 15.66
N ALA A 225 17.31 -13.76 14.99
CA ALA A 225 16.88 -15.13 15.30
C ALA A 225 17.73 -15.71 16.44
N GLY A 226 17.05 -16.21 17.46
CA GLY A 226 17.57 -17.07 18.51
C GLY A 226 17.29 -18.55 18.25
N PRO A 227 17.43 -19.42 19.25
CA PRO A 227 17.11 -20.83 19.13
C PRO A 227 15.63 -21.06 18.82
N SER A 228 15.35 -22.09 18.02
CA SER A 228 13.98 -22.46 17.65
C SER A 228 13.18 -22.95 18.87
N GLU A 229 11.89 -22.65 18.89
CA GLU A 229 10.99 -22.95 20.01
C GLU A 229 9.57 -23.36 19.57
N VAL A 230 8.92 -24.19 20.39
CA VAL A 230 7.52 -24.58 20.20
C VAL A 230 6.78 -24.58 21.54
N MET A 231 5.55 -24.07 21.53
CA MET A 231 4.61 -24.22 22.63
C MET A 231 3.47 -25.14 22.21
N VAL A 232 3.19 -26.17 23.00
CA VAL A 232 2.09 -27.13 22.76
C VAL A 232 1.08 -27.06 23.89
N VAL A 233 -0.19 -26.87 23.55
CA VAL A 233 -1.31 -26.76 24.49
C VAL A 233 -2.26 -27.92 24.26
N THR A 234 -2.54 -28.69 25.33
CA THR A 234 -3.58 -29.72 25.33
C THR A 234 -4.03 -30.09 26.74
N ASN A 235 -5.32 -30.36 26.87
CA ASN A 235 -6.01 -30.87 28.05
C ASN A 235 -6.53 -32.29 27.84
N ASP A 236 -6.35 -32.87 26.64
CA ASP A 236 -6.76 -34.23 26.30
C ASP A 236 -5.60 -35.23 26.42
N GLU A 237 -5.72 -36.18 27.34
CA GLU A 237 -4.70 -37.21 27.55
C GLU A 237 -4.50 -38.09 26.31
N ASN A 238 -5.53 -38.27 25.46
CA ASN A 238 -5.43 -39.05 24.23
C ASN A 238 -4.47 -38.41 23.21
N LYS A 239 -4.23 -37.10 23.34
CA LYS A 239 -3.33 -36.33 22.46
C LYS A 239 -1.89 -36.31 22.96
N ALA A 240 -1.58 -36.97 24.09
CA ALA A 240 -0.24 -36.95 24.67
C ALA A 240 0.87 -37.45 23.73
N LYS A 241 0.57 -38.46 22.90
CA LYS A 241 1.51 -39.01 21.91
C LYS A 241 1.82 -38.03 20.79
N ILE A 242 0.80 -37.30 20.33
CA ILE A 242 0.91 -36.28 19.27
C ILE A 242 1.69 -35.09 19.83
N ALA A 243 1.32 -34.59 21.01
CA ALA A 243 2.04 -33.51 21.69
C ALA A 243 3.53 -33.80 21.89
N ALA A 244 3.87 -35.03 22.29
CA ALA A 244 5.26 -35.46 22.38
C ALA A 244 5.99 -35.44 21.03
N SER A 245 5.29 -35.80 19.94
CA SER A 245 5.86 -35.77 18.58
C SER A 245 6.15 -34.34 18.13
N ASP A 246 5.22 -33.40 18.34
CA ASP A 246 5.41 -31.99 18.01
C ASP A 246 6.56 -31.37 18.81
N VAL A 247 6.63 -31.64 20.11
CA VAL A 247 7.76 -31.20 20.96
C VAL A 247 9.10 -31.73 20.42
N LEU A 248 9.18 -33.01 20.08
CA LEU A 248 10.42 -33.61 19.60
C LEU A 248 10.82 -33.12 18.21
N SER A 249 9.85 -32.82 17.34
CA SER A 249 10.11 -32.28 16.00
C SER A 249 10.85 -30.94 16.06
N GLN A 250 10.55 -30.08 17.04
CA GLN A 250 11.28 -28.83 17.22
C GLN A 250 12.66 -29.05 17.83
N LEU A 251 12.75 -29.91 18.85
CA LEU A 251 14.00 -30.13 19.59
C LEU A 251 15.10 -30.80 18.76
N GLU A 252 14.79 -31.46 17.64
CA GLU A 252 15.80 -32.04 16.75
C GLU A 252 16.53 -31.01 15.88
N HIS A 253 16.13 -29.73 15.91
CA HIS A 253 16.82 -28.64 15.21
C HIS A 253 18.16 -28.29 15.85
N GLY A 254 18.27 -28.34 17.19
CA GLY A 254 19.48 -28.00 17.90
C GLY A 254 19.43 -28.25 19.40
N ALA A 255 20.59 -28.41 20.03
CA ALA A 255 20.71 -28.64 21.47
C ALA A 255 20.23 -27.45 22.33
N ASP A 256 20.15 -26.27 21.73
CA ASP A 256 19.65 -25.02 22.32
C ASP A 256 18.16 -24.76 22.03
N SER A 257 17.50 -25.61 21.22
CA SER A 257 16.06 -25.51 20.97
C SER A 257 15.26 -25.72 22.26
N CYS A 258 14.12 -25.03 22.36
CA CYS A 258 13.28 -25.02 23.55
C CYS A 258 11.86 -25.56 23.25
N ALA A 259 11.19 -26.11 24.27
CA ALA A 259 9.79 -26.46 24.14
C ALA A 259 9.01 -26.19 25.44
N PHE A 260 7.78 -25.74 25.29
CA PHE A 260 6.86 -25.42 26.38
C PHE A 260 5.59 -26.24 26.21
N VAL A 261 5.16 -26.98 27.23
CA VAL A 261 3.92 -27.77 27.18
C VAL A 261 2.98 -27.27 28.26
N LEU A 262 1.81 -26.76 27.88
CA LEU A 262 0.81 -26.23 28.80
C LEU A 262 -0.38 -27.17 28.88
N SER A 263 -0.86 -27.39 30.11
CA SER A 263 -2.10 -28.13 30.35
C SER A 263 -2.72 -27.74 31.69
N GLU A 264 -4.04 -27.73 31.73
CA GLU A 264 -4.86 -27.67 32.94
C GLU A 264 -4.92 -29.03 33.64
N SER A 265 -4.16 -30.05 33.24
CA SER A 265 -4.12 -31.37 33.88
C SER A 265 -2.70 -31.89 34.12
N SER A 266 -2.36 -32.11 35.39
CA SER A 266 -1.08 -32.75 35.75
C SER A 266 -1.00 -34.21 35.32
N VAL A 267 -2.14 -34.85 34.99
CA VAL A 267 -2.16 -36.20 34.41
C VAL A 267 -1.67 -36.13 32.96
N VAL A 268 -2.22 -35.21 32.17
CA VAL A 268 -1.83 -34.99 30.77
C VAL A 268 -0.34 -34.66 30.65
N LEU A 269 0.19 -33.73 31.47
CA LEU A 269 1.62 -33.41 31.47
C LEU A 269 2.52 -34.63 31.78
N ARG A 270 2.10 -35.49 32.70
CA ARG A 270 2.85 -36.73 33.02
C ARG A 270 2.80 -37.73 31.88
N SER A 271 1.66 -37.86 31.22
CA SER A 271 1.49 -38.72 30.04
C SER A 271 2.35 -38.24 28.87
N ILE A 272 2.38 -36.93 28.59
CA ILE A 272 3.28 -36.33 27.57
C ILE A 272 4.75 -36.57 27.91
N LYS A 273 5.15 -36.37 29.18
CA LYS A 273 6.54 -36.63 29.62
C LYS A 273 6.96 -38.08 29.37
N ARG A 274 6.07 -39.04 29.60
CA ARG A 274 6.32 -40.47 29.34
C ARG A 274 6.51 -40.72 27.84
N GLU A 275 5.62 -40.18 27.01
CA GLU A 275 5.68 -40.32 25.54
C GLU A 275 6.96 -39.70 24.97
N ILE A 276 7.37 -38.51 25.42
CA ILE A 276 8.65 -37.89 25.03
C ILE A 276 9.82 -38.83 25.33
N THR A 277 9.86 -39.38 26.54
CA THR A 277 10.94 -40.29 26.96
C THR A 277 10.98 -41.56 26.10
N GLN A 278 9.81 -42.10 25.75
CA GLN A 278 9.70 -43.30 24.92
C GLN A 278 10.12 -43.03 23.47
N GLN A 279 9.64 -41.96 22.87
CA GLN A 279 9.86 -41.66 21.45
C GLN A 279 11.33 -41.31 21.13
N VAL A 280 12.01 -40.57 22.01
CA VAL A 280 13.45 -40.20 21.83
C VAL A 280 14.33 -41.41 21.54
N SER A 281 14.06 -42.55 22.21
CA SER A 281 14.87 -43.76 22.07
C SER A 281 14.87 -44.35 20.65
N SER A 282 13.82 -44.06 19.87
CA SER A 282 13.62 -44.57 18.51
C SER A 282 14.14 -43.64 17.40
N LEU A 283 14.50 -42.39 17.75
CA LEU A 283 14.89 -41.37 16.78
C LEU A 283 16.39 -41.42 16.46
N LYS A 284 16.74 -41.17 15.20
CA LYS A 284 18.13 -41.18 14.72
C LYS A 284 19.00 -40.09 15.38
N ARG A 285 18.40 -38.94 15.70
CA ARG A 285 19.07 -37.79 16.34
C ARG A 285 19.01 -37.82 17.88
N LYS A 286 18.85 -38.99 18.49
CA LYS A 286 18.69 -39.14 19.95
C LYS A 286 19.78 -38.44 20.77
N ASP A 287 21.02 -38.40 20.29
CA ASP A 287 22.14 -37.80 21.03
C ASP A 287 21.97 -36.26 21.15
N GLN A 288 21.52 -35.60 20.09
CA GLN A 288 21.17 -34.17 20.11
C GLN A 288 19.92 -33.91 20.96
N LEU A 289 18.89 -34.75 20.78
CA LEU A 289 17.64 -34.65 21.53
C LEU A 289 17.85 -34.83 23.05
N THR A 290 18.81 -35.66 23.47
CA THR A 290 19.10 -35.90 24.88
C THR A 290 19.50 -34.60 25.61
N GLU A 291 20.20 -33.69 24.93
CA GLU A 291 20.50 -32.37 25.48
C GLU A 291 19.29 -31.44 25.40
N ALA A 292 18.65 -31.34 24.23
CA ALA A 292 17.52 -30.44 23.99
C ALA A 292 16.31 -30.72 24.91
N VAL A 293 16.06 -31.98 25.28
CA VAL A 293 14.99 -32.39 26.22
C VAL A 293 15.16 -31.76 27.63
N LYS A 294 16.37 -31.31 27.98
CA LYS A 294 16.61 -30.56 29.23
C LYS A 294 15.96 -29.17 29.19
N ASN A 295 15.69 -28.63 28.01
CA ASN A 295 15.09 -27.31 27.78
C ASN A 295 13.55 -27.33 27.77
N ILE A 296 12.92 -28.48 28.03
CA ILE A 296 11.47 -28.59 28.11
C ILE A 296 10.95 -28.08 29.45
N LEU A 297 9.97 -27.18 29.41
CA LEU A 297 9.12 -26.81 30.55
C LEU A 297 7.71 -27.39 30.38
N LEU A 298 7.27 -28.16 31.38
CA LEU A 298 5.91 -28.66 31.50
C LEU A 298 5.17 -27.75 32.50
N ILE A 299 4.16 -27.03 32.04
CA ILE A 299 3.53 -25.93 32.77
C ILE A 299 2.10 -26.32 33.08
N LYS A 300 1.80 -26.45 34.37
CA LYS A 300 0.44 -26.66 34.85
C LYS A 300 -0.26 -25.30 34.94
N THR A 301 -1.33 -25.11 34.17
CA THR A 301 -2.17 -23.92 34.21
C THR A 301 -3.42 -24.16 35.04
N GLU A 302 -4.01 -23.10 35.60
CA GLU A 302 -5.20 -23.20 36.47
C GLU A 302 -6.51 -23.10 35.69
N SER A 303 -6.48 -22.52 34.49
CA SER A 303 -7.63 -22.32 33.61
C SER A 303 -7.19 -21.97 32.19
N SER A 304 -8.14 -21.97 31.26
CA SER A 304 -7.93 -21.52 29.87
C SER A 304 -7.47 -20.06 29.80
N LYS A 305 -8.03 -19.18 30.64
CA LYS A 305 -7.60 -17.78 30.74
C LYS A 305 -6.13 -17.67 31.13
N ASN A 306 -5.71 -18.40 32.15
CA ASN A 306 -4.31 -18.42 32.58
C ASN A 306 -3.40 -19.04 31.50
N THR A 307 -3.89 -20.03 30.75
CA THR A 307 -3.19 -20.58 29.57
C THR A 307 -2.95 -19.51 28.50
N ILE A 308 -3.96 -18.70 28.19
CA ILE A 308 -3.85 -17.57 27.24
C ILE A 308 -2.83 -16.54 27.72
N GLU A 309 -2.86 -16.17 29.00
CA GLU A 309 -1.89 -15.25 29.60
C GLU A 309 -0.46 -15.77 29.44
N MET A 310 -0.23 -17.06 29.68
CA MET A 310 1.07 -17.72 29.53
C MET A 310 1.53 -17.79 28.07
N ILE A 311 0.63 -18.06 27.12
CA ILE A 311 0.94 -18.04 25.68
C ILE A 311 1.45 -16.65 25.28
N ASN A 312 0.68 -15.62 25.60
CA ASN A 312 1.01 -14.25 25.20
C ASN A 312 2.24 -13.70 25.94
N ASP A 313 2.49 -14.13 27.18
CA ASP A 313 3.70 -13.79 27.91
C ASP A 313 4.94 -14.50 27.35
N CYS A 314 4.82 -15.78 26.97
CA CYS A 314 5.92 -16.46 26.32
C CYS A 314 6.24 -15.86 24.94
N ALA A 315 5.19 -15.54 24.18
CA ALA A 315 5.24 -15.14 22.77
C ALA A 315 6.07 -16.13 21.93
N PRO A 316 5.59 -17.38 21.77
CA PRO A 316 6.36 -18.45 21.15
C PRO A 316 6.49 -18.26 19.63
N GLU A 317 7.60 -18.74 19.07
CA GLU A 317 7.79 -18.89 17.62
C GLU A 317 6.66 -19.73 16.99
N HIS A 318 6.46 -20.96 17.48
CA HIS A 318 5.37 -21.85 17.06
C HIS A 318 4.43 -22.14 18.23
N LEU A 319 3.12 -22.02 18.01
CA LEU A 319 2.08 -22.39 18.97
C LEU A 319 1.19 -23.50 18.39
N VAL A 320 1.09 -24.63 19.09
CA VAL A 320 0.21 -25.74 18.72
C VAL A 320 -0.96 -25.82 19.70
N LEU A 321 -2.17 -25.64 19.20
CA LEU A 321 -3.42 -25.83 19.94
C LEU A 321 -4.02 -27.16 19.50
N LEU A 322 -3.73 -28.24 20.23
CA LEU A 322 -4.08 -29.60 19.79
C LEU A 322 -5.56 -29.94 19.98
N ASP A 323 -6.20 -29.32 20.96
CA ASP A 323 -7.59 -29.60 21.31
C ASP A 323 -8.56 -29.04 20.26
N ASP A 324 -9.71 -29.69 20.06
CA ASP A 324 -10.61 -29.37 18.93
C ASP A 324 -11.40 -28.07 19.17
N ASP A 325 -11.47 -27.62 20.42
CA ASP A 325 -12.06 -26.37 20.87
C ASP A 325 -11.07 -25.19 20.83
N PHE A 326 -10.04 -25.26 19.97
CA PHE A 326 -9.00 -24.23 19.82
C PHE A 326 -9.57 -22.81 19.61
N THR A 327 -10.80 -22.68 19.11
CA THR A 327 -11.53 -21.39 18.97
C THR A 327 -11.67 -20.64 20.30
N LEU A 328 -11.59 -21.32 21.44
CA LEU A 328 -11.55 -20.72 22.77
C LEU A 328 -10.33 -19.78 22.95
N TYR A 329 -9.22 -20.07 22.27
CA TYR A 329 -7.95 -19.36 22.44
C TYR A 329 -7.69 -18.31 21.36
N VAL A 330 -8.07 -18.60 20.10
CA VAL A 330 -7.63 -17.86 18.90
C VAL A 330 -7.80 -16.34 19.02
N ASP A 331 -8.99 -15.86 19.37
CA ASP A 331 -9.27 -14.41 19.43
C ASP A 331 -8.50 -13.67 20.53
N SER A 332 -7.98 -14.41 21.52
CA SER A 332 -7.24 -13.86 22.67
C SER A 332 -5.73 -14.04 22.55
N ILE A 333 -5.24 -14.66 21.46
CA ILE A 333 -3.82 -14.77 21.15
C ILE A 333 -3.40 -13.54 20.35
N TYR A 334 -2.51 -12.73 20.92
CA TYR A 334 -1.94 -11.55 20.27
C TYR A 334 -0.42 -11.63 20.15
N SER A 335 0.22 -12.71 20.60
CA SER A 335 1.66 -12.92 20.46
C SER A 335 1.99 -14.40 20.22
N ALA A 336 2.21 -14.75 18.96
CA ALA A 336 2.75 -16.03 18.49
C ALA A 336 3.28 -15.83 17.06
N GLY A 337 4.35 -16.52 16.67
CA GLY A 337 4.88 -16.43 15.30
C GLY A 337 3.96 -17.12 14.28
N SER A 338 3.65 -18.39 14.52
CA SER A 338 2.67 -19.17 13.74
C SER A 338 1.85 -20.08 14.65
N VAL A 339 0.56 -20.23 14.37
CA VAL A 339 -0.38 -21.01 15.18
C VAL A 339 -0.92 -22.20 14.37
N PHE A 340 -0.86 -23.38 14.97
CA PHE A 340 -1.28 -24.65 14.39
C PHE A 340 -2.45 -25.21 15.19
N CYS A 341 -3.62 -25.27 14.55
CA CYS A 341 -4.88 -25.60 15.22
C CYS A 341 -5.35 -27.01 14.88
N GLY A 342 -5.63 -27.82 15.90
CA GLY A 342 -6.15 -29.17 15.80
C GLY A 342 -5.08 -30.25 15.58
N SER A 343 -5.45 -31.48 15.92
CA SER A 343 -4.55 -32.65 15.95
C SER A 343 -3.95 -33.07 14.59
N GLN A 344 -4.50 -32.60 13.47
CA GLN A 344 -4.04 -32.93 12.11
C GLN A 344 -3.16 -31.84 11.49
N THR A 345 -2.72 -30.86 12.30
CA THR A 345 -1.98 -29.69 11.85
C THR A 345 -0.61 -29.64 12.55
N PRO A 346 0.33 -30.56 12.24
CA PRO A 346 1.65 -30.54 12.88
C PRO A 346 2.46 -29.32 12.42
N VAL A 347 3.41 -28.89 13.25
CA VAL A 347 4.33 -27.77 12.92
C VAL A 347 5.07 -28.03 11.59
N ALA A 348 5.42 -29.30 11.34
CA ALA A 348 6.05 -29.74 10.10
C ALA A 348 5.27 -29.40 8.82
N PHE A 349 3.95 -29.21 8.88
CA PHE A 349 3.23 -28.70 7.70
C PHE A 349 3.66 -27.27 7.37
N GLY A 350 3.78 -26.41 8.38
CA GLY A 350 4.24 -25.03 8.25
C GLY A 350 5.71 -24.92 7.85
N ASP A 351 6.56 -25.82 8.35
CA ASP A 351 7.99 -25.81 8.05
C ASP A 351 8.32 -26.16 6.60
N TYR A 352 7.42 -26.86 5.91
CA TYR A 352 7.75 -27.47 4.61
C TYR A 352 6.76 -27.14 3.48
N ALA A 353 5.44 -27.28 3.69
CA ALA A 353 4.53 -27.46 2.55
C ALA A 353 3.16 -26.78 2.65
N SER A 354 2.69 -26.31 3.81
CA SER A 354 1.38 -25.65 3.93
C SER A 354 1.33 -24.31 3.19
N GLY A 355 2.50 -23.65 3.06
CA GLY A 355 2.67 -22.33 2.45
C GLY A 355 2.91 -21.19 3.44
N THR A 356 2.68 -21.41 4.75
CA THR A 356 3.07 -20.44 5.79
C THR A 356 4.59 -20.33 5.88
N ASN A 357 5.12 -19.17 6.26
CA ASN A 357 6.56 -18.99 6.37
C ASN A 357 7.10 -19.46 7.72
N HIS A 358 8.17 -20.25 7.71
CA HIS A 358 8.81 -20.75 8.94
C HIS A 358 9.98 -19.90 9.46
N VAL A 359 10.34 -18.82 8.75
CA VAL A 359 11.32 -17.86 9.26
C VAL A 359 10.57 -16.94 10.21
N LEU A 360 10.50 -17.38 11.47
CA LEU A 360 9.65 -16.80 12.50
C LEU A 360 10.46 -16.13 13.62
N PRO A 361 9.86 -15.15 14.32
CA PRO A 361 10.50 -14.52 15.46
C PRO A 361 10.54 -15.48 16.65
N THR A 362 11.76 -15.82 17.05
CA THR A 362 12.04 -16.61 18.28
C THR A 362 12.27 -15.70 19.47
N GLY A 363 12.49 -16.25 20.67
CA GLY A 363 13.08 -15.47 21.75
C GLY A 363 12.11 -14.49 22.45
N GLY A 364 10.82 -14.59 22.14
CA GLY A 364 9.78 -13.67 22.61
C GLY A 364 9.55 -12.49 21.66
N TRP A 365 10.27 -12.42 20.54
CA TRP A 365 10.12 -11.35 19.56
C TRP A 365 8.75 -11.37 18.87
N ALA A 366 7.98 -12.45 18.94
CA ALA A 366 6.60 -12.51 18.45
C ALA A 366 5.65 -11.51 19.15
N ARG A 367 6.10 -10.80 20.21
CA ARG A 367 5.37 -9.66 20.81
C ARG A 367 5.35 -8.41 19.91
N SER A 368 6.31 -8.28 19.00
CA SER A 368 6.49 -7.06 18.18
C SER A 368 6.90 -7.33 16.73
N GLU A 369 7.39 -8.53 16.43
CA GLU A 369 7.84 -8.96 15.12
C GLU A 369 6.88 -9.99 14.53
N SER A 370 6.81 -10.04 13.20
CA SER A 370 6.03 -11.03 12.45
C SER A 370 6.95 -12.08 11.81
N GLY A 371 6.36 -13.21 11.44
CA GLY A 371 7.01 -14.14 10.51
C GLY A 371 7.32 -13.48 9.17
N LEU A 372 8.37 -13.95 8.50
CA LEU A 372 8.77 -13.45 7.20
C LEU A 372 7.64 -13.55 6.18
N SER A 373 7.44 -12.49 5.41
CA SER A 373 6.36 -12.38 4.41
C SER A 373 6.87 -11.69 3.16
N VAL A 374 6.04 -11.64 2.11
CA VAL A 374 6.34 -10.83 0.91
C VAL A 374 6.57 -9.35 1.25
N SER A 375 5.92 -8.84 2.30
CA SER A 375 6.00 -7.42 2.67
C SER A 375 7.39 -7.03 3.18
N ASP A 376 8.14 -7.97 3.78
CA ASP A 376 9.50 -7.75 4.28
C ASP A 376 10.53 -7.50 3.18
N PHE A 377 10.20 -7.95 1.96
CA PHE A 377 10.95 -7.73 0.73
C PHE A 377 10.52 -6.46 0.00
N MET A 378 9.61 -5.67 0.59
CA MET A 378 9.08 -4.44 0.02
C MET A 378 9.31 -3.24 0.95
N LYS A 379 9.13 -2.05 0.38
CA LYS A 379 9.10 -0.78 1.08
C LYS A 379 7.80 -0.06 0.76
N LYS A 380 7.22 0.56 1.76
CA LYS A 380 6.02 1.39 1.62
C LYS A 380 6.44 2.85 1.44
N ILE A 381 6.09 3.43 0.29
CA ILE A 381 6.37 4.85 -0.01
C ILE A 381 5.04 5.61 0.00
N SER A 382 4.93 6.61 0.88
CA SER A 382 3.76 7.49 0.95
C SER A 382 3.83 8.59 -0.09
N PHE A 383 2.73 8.80 -0.80
CA PHE A 383 2.54 9.87 -1.76
C PHE A 383 1.39 10.74 -1.31
N GLN A 384 1.51 12.04 -1.59
CA GLN A 384 0.49 13.02 -1.27
C GLN A 384 0.40 14.04 -2.39
N ASN A 385 -0.83 14.38 -2.77
CA ASN A 385 -1.14 15.41 -3.75
C ASN A 385 -2.18 16.36 -3.18
N CYS A 386 -1.93 17.66 -3.31
CA CYS A 386 -2.74 18.71 -2.71
C CYS A 386 -3.10 19.73 -3.81
N ASN A 387 -4.39 19.98 -4.00
CA ASN A 387 -4.86 21.05 -4.88
C ASN A 387 -4.93 22.41 -4.15
N ALA A 388 -5.30 23.47 -4.87
CA ALA A 388 -5.35 24.82 -4.30
C ALA A 388 -6.35 24.95 -3.12
N THR A 389 -7.49 24.26 -3.17
CA THR A 389 -8.50 24.29 -2.10
C THR A 389 -7.93 23.72 -0.80
N ALA A 390 -7.39 22.51 -0.85
CA ALA A 390 -6.78 21.86 0.31
C ALA A 390 -5.54 22.63 0.81
N PHE A 391 -4.73 23.17 -0.10
CA PHE A 391 -3.56 23.96 0.25
C PHE A 391 -3.95 25.22 1.04
N ASN A 392 -4.93 25.99 0.55
CA ASN A 392 -5.36 27.21 1.23
C ASN A 392 -6.04 26.91 2.57
N TYR A 393 -6.70 25.76 2.69
CA TYR A 393 -7.26 25.29 3.95
C TYR A 393 -6.17 24.95 4.99
N LEU A 394 -5.12 24.23 4.59
CA LEU A 394 -4.05 23.78 5.50
C LEU A 394 -2.97 24.84 5.78
N ALA A 395 -2.74 25.76 4.86
CA ALA A 395 -1.63 26.70 4.92
C ALA A 395 -1.56 27.51 6.23
N PRO A 396 -2.67 28.12 6.74
CA PRO A 396 -2.62 28.86 8.00
C PRO A 396 -2.23 27.97 9.19
N THR A 397 -2.75 26.74 9.24
CA THR A 397 -2.45 25.78 10.31
C THR A 397 -0.98 25.37 10.28
N VAL A 398 -0.46 24.98 9.11
CA VAL A 398 0.94 24.55 8.98
C VAL A 398 1.90 25.68 9.33
N MET A 399 1.66 26.90 8.84
CA MET A 399 2.47 28.07 9.19
C MET A 399 2.48 28.33 10.70
N LYS A 400 1.32 28.21 11.36
CA LYS A 400 1.23 28.43 12.80
C LYS A 400 1.98 27.36 13.61
N LEU A 401 1.88 26.10 13.21
CA LEU A 401 2.60 25.00 13.86
C LEU A 401 4.10 25.14 13.66
N SER A 402 4.57 25.47 12.46
CA SER A 402 6.00 25.68 12.22
C SER A 402 6.56 26.91 12.95
N GLU A 403 5.77 27.97 13.14
CA GLU A 403 6.15 29.10 14.00
C GLU A 403 6.29 28.68 15.47
N LEU A 404 5.36 27.86 15.99
CA LEU A 404 5.44 27.34 17.37
C LEU A 404 6.67 26.47 17.59
N GLU A 405 7.05 25.71 16.57
CA GLU A 405 8.26 24.86 16.56
C GLU A 405 9.54 25.66 16.20
N GLN A 406 9.43 26.96 15.93
CA GLN A 406 10.55 27.84 15.55
C GLN A 406 11.27 27.37 14.26
N LEU A 407 10.51 26.79 13.33
CA LEU A 407 10.99 26.25 12.05
C LEU A 407 10.65 27.20 10.88
N ASP A 408 11.28 28.37 10.85
CA ASP A 408 10.96 29.46 9.89
C ASP A 408 10.97 29.03 8.42
N ALA A 409 11.88 28.14 8.02
CA ALA A 409 11.95 27.63 6.65
C ALA A 409 10.70 26.83 6.23
N HIS A 410 10.05 26.14 7.17
CA HIS A 410 8.78 25.43 6.91
C HIS A 410 7.65 26.44 6.66
N THR A 411 7.53 27.48 7.49
CA THR A 411 6.59 28.59 7.30
C THR A 411 6.79 29.25 5.94
N GLN A 412 8.04 29.56 5.60
CA GLN A 412 8.38 30.23 4.35
C GLN A 412 8.04 29.39 3.10
N SER A 413 8.24 28.07 3.17
CA SER A 413 7.89 27.13 2.08
C SER A 413 6.40 27.17 1.72
N VAL A 414 5.52 27.31 2.72
CA VAL A 414 4.07 27.48 2.55
C VAL A 414 3.75 28.90 2.06
N PHE A 415 4.33 29.92 2.69
CA PHE A 415 4.08 31.32 2.37
C PHE A 415 4.37 31.66 0.90
N ILE A 416 5.50 31.20 0.36
CA ILE A 416 5.86 31.43 -1.06
C ILE A 416 4.84 30.78 -1.99
N ARG A 417 4.41 29.54 -1.72
CA ARG A 417 3.38 28.86 -2.54
C ARG A 417 2.04 29.58 -2.48
N LYS A 418 1.66 30.12 -1.32
CA LYS A 418 0.44 30.93 -1.16
C LYS A 418 0.48 32.19 -2.02
N LYS A 419 1.65 32.86 -2.13
CA LYS A 419 1.84 34.00 -3.03
C LYS A 419 1.74 33.63 -4.51
N ILE A 420 2.14 32.42 -4.89
CA ILE A 420 2.08 31.94 -6.29
C ILE A 420 0.65 31.47 -6.67
N ALA A 421 -0.07 30.86 -5.72
CA ALA A 421 -1.40 30.28 -5.95
C ALA A 421 -2.53 31.29 -6.17
N THR A 422 -2.31 32.60 -5.94
CA THR A 422 -3.30 33.66 -6.14
C THR A 422 -3.50 34.01 -7.62
N LYS A 423 -4.18 33.15 -8.38
CA LYS A 423 -5.16 33.62 -9.38
C LYS A 423 -6.54 33.48 -8.74
N LYS A 424 -7.25 34.60 -8.57
CA LYS A 424 -8.63 34.56 -8.05
C LYS A 424 -9.47 33.64 -8.94
N PRO A 425 -10.22 32.68 -8.37
CA PRO A 425 -11.18 31.91 -9.15
C PRO A 425 -12.20 32.87 -9.78
N ARG A 426 -12.53 32.66 -11.06
CA ARG A 426 -13.55 33.44 -11.78
C ARG A 426 -14.94 32.89 -11.45
N SER A 427 -15.34 33.03 -10.19
CA SER A 427 -16.62 32.55 -9.67
C SER A 427 -17.28 33.56 -8.75
N VAL A 428 -18.61 33.49 -8.67
CA VAL A 428 -19.43 34.38 -7.83
C VAL A 428 -20.67 33.66 -7.31
N PHE A 429 -21.18 34.13 -6.17
CA PHE A 429 -22.49 33.78 -5.65
C PHE A 429 -23.30 35.06 -5.49
N LEU A 430 -24.50 35.12 -6.06
CA LEU A 430 -25.40 36.26 -5.97
C LEU A 430 -26.80 35.82 -5.55
N LYS A 431 -27.53 36.75 -4.94
CA LYS A 431 -28.94 36.61 -4.57
C LYS A 431 -29.70 37.83 -5.08
N ARG A 432 -30.88 37.60 -5.67
CA ARG A 432 -31.87 38.63 -5.97
C ARG A 432 -33.16 38.31 -5.24
N GLN A 433 -33.79 39.32 -4.66
CA GLN A 433 -35.04 39.20 -3.93
C GLN A 433 -35.96 40.35 -4.34
N THR A 434 -37.15 40.00 -4.82
CA THR A 434 -38.27 40.88 -5.17
C THR A 434 -39.46 40.58 -4.26
N ASN A 435 -40.63 41.19 -4.50
CA ASN A 435 -41.83 40.86 -3.73
C ASN A 435 -42.38 39.49 -4.16
N GLU A 436 -42.08 39.07 -5.38
CA GLU A 436 -42.62 37.91 -6.07
C GLU A 436 -41.66 36.71 -5.98
N THR A 437 -40.35 36.93 -6.10
CA THR A 437 -39.35 35.85 -6.16
C THR A 437 -38.10 36.09 -5.31
N SER A 438 -37.47 34.99 -4.90
CA SER A 438 -36.13 34.95 -4.32
C SER A 438 -35.29 33.97 -5.11
N ILE A 439 -34.31 34.49 -5.85
CA ILE A 439 -33.45 33.72 -6.74
C ILE A 439 -32.01 33.76 -6.22
N TYR A 440 -31.38 32.59 -6.16
CA TYR A 440 -30.00 32.40 -5.76
C TYR A 440 -29.24 31.83 -6.94
N THR A 441 -28.02 32.33 -7.19
CA THR A 441 -27.14 31.73 -8.20
C THR A 441 -25.70 31.62 -7.75
N SER A 442 -25.04 30.55 -8.17
CA SER A 442 -23.58 30.42 -8.15
C SER A 442 -23.09 30.11 -9.55
N ILE A 443 -22.08 30.87 -9.99
CA ILE A 443 -21.48 30.76 -11.33
C ILE A 443 -19.98 30.55 -11.18
N GLU A 444 -19.42 29.60 -11.93
CA GLU A 444 -17.98 29.40 -12.12
C GLU A 444 -17.69 29.30 -13.62
N ILE A 445 -17.02 30.31 -14.18
CA ILE A 445 -16.85 30.42 -15.65
C ILE A 445 -15.68 29.58 -16.20
N ASP A 446 -14.81 29.06 -15.32
CA ASP A 446 -13.73 28.11 -15.64
C ASP A 446 -14.13 26.66 -15.30
N GLY A 447 -15.42 26.36 -15.41
CA GLY A 447 -16.01 25.10 -14.96
C GLY A 447 -15.86 23.92 -15.94
N THR A 448 -16.75 22.95 -15.77
CA THR A 448 -16.85 21.75 -16.63
C THR A 448 -18.25 21.56 -17.23
N GLY A 449 -19.14 22.55 -17.08
CA GLY A 449 -20.53 22.51 -17.55
C GLY A 449 -21.48 21.78 -16.61
N ILE A 450 -21.22 21.82 -15.29
CA ILE A 450 -22.12 21.27 -14.26
C ILE A 450 -23.31 22.21 -14.10
N TYR A 451 -24.52 21.65 -14.14
CA TYR A 451 -25.76 22.42 -13.99
C TYR A 451 -26.62 21.87 -12.84
N LYS A 452 -27.26 22.78 -12.11
CA LYS A 452 -28.36 22.49 -11.20
C LYS A 452 -29.26 23.73 -11.14
N VAL A 453 -30.27 23.74 -12.00
CA VAL A 453 -31.17 24.87 -12.22
C VAL A 453 -32.59 24.44 -11.87
N ASP A 454 -33.28 25.28 -11.10
CA ASP A 454 -34.67 25.10 -10.69
C ASP A 454 -35.32 26.50 -10.64
N THR A 455 -35.84 26.95 -11.77
CA THR A 455 -36.54 28.24 -11.89
C THR A 455 -38.03 28.12 -11.61
N GLY A 456 -38.60 26.91 -11.65
CA GLY A 456 -40.04 26.68 -11.71
C GLY A 456 -40.62 26.70 -13.12
N VAL A 457 -39.85 27.11 -14.14
CA VAL A 457 -40.20 27.03 -15.57
C VAL A 457 -39.31 25.98 -16.23
N LYS A 458 -39.85 24.78 -16.44
CA LYS A 458 -39.07 23.59 -16.82
C LYS A 458 -38.36 23.74 -18.15
N PHE A 459 -39.00 24.41 -19.12
CA PHE A 459 -38.36 24.64 -20.40
C PHE A 459 -37.17 25.60 -20.28
N LEU A 460 -37.24 26.65 -19.43
CA LEU A 460 -36.10 27.53 -19.16
C LEU A 460 -34.96 26.78 -18.44
N ASP A 461 -35.29 25.92 -17.47
CA ASP A 461 -34.30 25.08 -16.79
C ASP A 461 -33.52 24.21 -17.79
N HIS A 462 -34.25 23.63 -18.76
CA HIS A 462 -33.65 22.86 -19.84
C HIS A 462 -32.76 23.71 -20.77
N MET A 463 -33.16 24.95 -21.09
CA MET A 463 -32.34 25.85 -21.91
C MET A 463 -31.05 26.30 -21.19
N LEU A 464 -31.12 26.56 -19.89
CA LEU A 464 -29.94 26.90 -19.08
C LEU A 464 -29.00 25.70 -18.91
N ASP A 465 -29.54 24.48 -18.84
CA ASP A 465 -28.75 23.24 -18.95
C ASP A 465 -27.97 23.19 -20.28
N GLN A 466 -28.65 23.43 -21.41
CA GLN A 466 -27.97 23.46 -22.72
C GLN A 466 -26.87 24.52 -22.78
N PHE A 467 -27.11 25.71 -22.24
CA PHE A 467 -26.08 26.75 -22.17
C PHE A 467 -24.89 26.35 -21.29
N SER A 468 -25.12 25.80 -20.10
CA SER A 468 -24.07 25.35 -19.18
C SER A 468 -23.18 24.27 -19.80
N LYS A 469 -23.78 23.22 -20.36
CA LYS A 469 -23.05 22.12 -21.03
C LYS A 469 -22.19 22.61 -22.20
N ASN A 470 -22.70 23.58 -22.97
CA ASN A 470 -22.00 24.05 -24.16
C ASN A 470 -20.98 25.16 -23.90
N SER A 471 -21.13 25.92 -22.81
CA SER A 471 -20.17 26.95 -22.38
C SER A 471 -19.07 26.43 -21.47
N LEU A 472 -19.27 25.26 -20.85
CA LEU A 472 -18.50 24.74 -19.71
C LEU A 472 -18.64 25.57 -18.42
N ILE A 473 -19.51 26.57 -18.39
CA ILE A 473 -19.77 27.35 -17.19
C ILE A 473 -20.60 26.49 -16.22
N ASN A 474 -20.15 26.35 -14.97
CA ASN A 474 -20.96 25.68 -13.96
C ASN A 474 -22.06 26.66 -13.49
N ILE A 475 -23.33 26.22 -13.52
CA ILE A 475 -24.48 27.03 -13.13
C ILE A 475 -25.28 26.32 -12.05
N TYR A 476 -25.36 26.94 -10.88
CA TYR A 476 -26.33 26.61 -9.84
C TYR A 476 -27.32 27.75 -9.75
N LEU A 477 -28.61 27.47 -9.92
CA LEU A 477 -29.65 28.48 -9.82
C LEU A 477 -30.91 27.90 -9.18
N LYS A 478 -31.47 28.61 -8.21
CA LYS A 478 -32.72 28.21 -7.55
C LYS A 478 -33.59 29.43 -7.34
N ALA A 479 -34.80 29.39 -7.90
CA ALA A 479 -35.88 30.33 -7.61
C ALA A 479 -36.81 29.75 -6.54
N THR A 480 -37.37 30.62 -5.70
CA THR A 480 -38.36 30.32 -4.67
C THR A 480 -39.33 31.49 -4.57
N GLY A 481 -40.61 31.27 -4.23
CA GLY A 481 -41.64 32.32 -4.20
C GLY A 481 -42.92 31.91 -4.94
N ASP A 482 -43.66 32.87 -5.48
CA ASP A 482 -44.95 32.67 -6.17
C ASP A 482 -44.77 32.21 -7.63
N LEU A 483 -44.00 31.14 -7.82
CA LEU A 483 -43.52 30.63 -9.13
C LEU A 483 -44.65 30.16 -10.07
N ALA A 484 -45.86 29.92 -9.56
CA ALA A 484 -46.98 29.38 -10.32
C ALA A 484 -48.00 30.44 -10.79
N ILE A 485 -47.86 31.70 -10.33
CA ILE A 485 -48.84 32.77 -10.61
C ILE A 485 -48.39 33.60 -11.82
N ASP A 486 -47.08 33.82 -11.97
CA ASP A 486 -46.53 34.65 -13.06
C ASP A 486 -45.12 34.20 -13.47
N ALA A 487 -45.02 33.49 -14.59
CA ALA A 487 -43.73 33.04 -15.15
C ALA A 487 -42.89 34.23 -15.67
N HIS A 488 -43.52 35.35 -16.04
CA HIS A 488 -42.83 36.50 -16.65
C HIS A 488 -41.80 37.10 -15.70
N HIS A 489 -42.19 37.39 -14.46
CA HIS A 489 -41.27 37.93 -13.44
C HIS A 489 -40.14 36.96 -13.10
N THR A 490 -40.44 35.66 -13.01
CA THR A 490 -39.44 34.63 -12.68
C THR A 490 -38.38 34.51 -13.78
N ILE A 491 -38.79 34.53 -15.05
CA ILE A 491 -37.89 34.46 -16.20
C ILE A 491 -37.01 35.73 -16.26
N GLU A 492 -37.60 36.91 -16.06
CA GLU A 492 -36.88 38.17 -16.08
C GLU A 492 -35.88 38.28 -14.92
N ASP A 493 -36.30 38.02 -13.67
CA ASP A 493 -35.43 38.06 -12.50
C ASP A 493 -34.28 37.04 -12.61
N THR A 494 -34.54 35.88 -13.24
CA THR A 494 -33.50 34.88 -13.56
C THR A 494 -32.48 35.45 -14.54
N ALA A 495 -32.92 36.12 -15.61
CA ALA A 495 -32.04 36.75 -16.59
C ALA A 495 -31.16 37.86 -15.97
N ILE A 496 -31.74 38.70 -15.12
CA ILE A 496 -31.04 39.77 -14.39
C ILE A 496 -29.91 39.16 -13.54
N LEU A 497 -30.27 38.22 -12.66
CA LEU A 497 -29.33 37.64 -11.72
C LEU A 497 -28.22 36.85 -12.42
N LEU A 498 -28.55 36.10 -13.47
CA LEU A 498 -27.58 35.36 -14.28
C LEU A 498 -26.62 36.31 -15.00
N GLY A 499 -27.14 37.38 -15.59
CA GLY A 499 -26.32 38.41 -16.26
C GLY A 499 -25.35 39.09 -15.30
N ASP A 500 -25.84 39.53 -14.14
CA ASP A 500 -25.00 40.15 -13.11
C ASP A 500 -23.92 39.19 -12.60
N ALA A 501 -24.27 37.91 -12.40
CA ALA A 501 -23.34 36.90 -11.91
C ALA A 501 -22.23 36.60 -12.93
N LEU A 502 -22.59 36.41 -14.20
CA LEU A 502 -21.61 36.22 -15.27
C LEU A 502 -20.69 37.44 -15.42
N SER A 503 -21.23 38.66 -15.30
CA SER A 503 -20.45 39.89 -15.40
C SER A 503 -19.43 40.02 -14.27
N GLN A 504 -19.87 39.76 -13.02
CA GLN A 504 -19.00 39.79 -11.85
C GLN A 504 -17.95 38.68 -11.86
N ALA A 505 -18.31 37.46 -12.28
CA ALA A 505 -17.39 36.34 -12.37
C ALA A 505 -16.29 36.58 -13.42
N MET A 506 -16.62 37.22 -14.54
CA MET A 506 -15.64 37.60 -15.57
C MET A 506 -14.64 38.65 -15.08
N GLY A 507 -15.08 39.60 -14.26
CA GLY A 507 -14.23 40.70 -13.78
C GLY A 507 -13.66 41.54 -14.92
N GLU A 508 -12.35 41.82 -14.90
CA GLU A 508 -11.68 42.50 -16.01
C GLU A 508 -11.61 41.59 -17.25
N ARG A 509 -12.09 42.09 -18.39
CA ARG A 509 -12.19 41.34 -19.65
C ARG A 509 -10.97 41.48 -20.57
N SER A 510 -9.86 41.97 -20.03
CA SER A 510 -8.61 42.26 -20.76
C SER A 510 -7.82 41.01 -21.13
N ASN A 511 -8.09 39.89 -20.47
CA ASN A 511 -7.33 38.65 -20.53
C ASN A 511 -8.10 37.47 -21.17
N ILE A 512 -9.24 37.74 -21.81
CA ILE A 512 -10.05 36.75 -22.52
C ILE A 512 -10.00 36.99 -24.03
N ASN A 513 -10.38 35.99 -24.83
CA ASN A 513 -10.50 36.12 -26.29
C ASN A 513 -11.51 37.19 -26.71
N ARG A 514 -12.53 37.45 -25.87
CA ARG A 514 -13.54 38.51 -26.00
C ARG A 514 -14.53 38.31 -27.16
N TYR A 515 -14.06 38.03 -28.35
CA TYR A 515 -14.89 37.83 -29.55
C TYR A 515 -15.06 36.34 -29.84
N ALA A 516 -16.26 35.93 -30.26
CA ALA A 516 -16.51 34.60 -30.81
C ALA A 516 -17.68 34.63 -31.79
N SER A 517 -17.63 33.74 -32.77
CA SER A 517 -18.70 33.46 -33.72
C SER A 517 -18.89 31.95 -33.78
N SER A 518 -20.12 31.48 -33.61
CA SER A 518 -20.47 30.07 -33.72
C SER A 518 -21.65 29.90 -34.65
N THR A 519 -21.65 28.80 -35.42
CA THR A 519 -22.82 28.34 -36.17
C THR A 519 -23.07 26.87 -35.84
N LEU A 520 -24.29 26.55 -35.43
CA LEU A 520 -24.73 25.18 -35.16
C LEU A 520 -25.97 24.84 -35.98
N ILE A 521 -26.12 23.55 -36.29
CA ILE A 521 -27.30 22.98 -36.93
C ILE A 521 -27.85 21.85 -36.05
N MET A 522 -29.18 21.73 -35.99
CA MET A 522 -29.87 20.64 -35.30
C MET A 522 -31.20 20.39 -36.00
N ASP A 523 -31.35 19.20 -36.57
CA ASP A 523 -32.49 18.82 -37.41
C ASP A 523 -32.79 19.88 -38.49
N GLU A 524 -33.96 20.49 -38.46
CA GLU A 524 -34.37 21.53 -39.40
C GLU A 524 -34.04 22.96 -38.96
N ALA A 525 -33.38 23.14 -37.80
CA ALA A 525 -33.02 24.44 -37.25
C ALA A 525 -31.50 24.73 -37.37
N ARG A 526 -31.17 26.00 -37.61
CA ARG A 526 -29.81 26.55 -37.65
C ARG A 526 -29.74 27.79 -36.76
N ALA A 527 -28.67 27.92 -35.99
CA ALA A 527 -28.31 29.14 -35.29
C ALA A 527 -26.94 29.64 -35.71
N GLN A 528 -26.83 30.95 -35.93
CA GLN A 528 -25.56 31.68 -35.95
C GLN A 528 -25.57 32.73 -34.86
N ILE A 529 -24.54 32.72 -34.00
CA ILE A 529 -24.40 33.64 -32.88
C ILE A 529 -23.01 34.25 -32.89
N ASP A 530 -22.98 35.59 -32.93
CA ASP A 530 -21.78 36.40 -32.89
C ASP A 530 -21.79 37.24 -31.60
N ILE A 531 -20.73 37.10 -30.78
CA ILE A 531 -20.61 37.83 -29.51
C ILE A 531 -19.33 38.65 -29.42
N ASP A 532 -19.46 39.82 -28.82
CA ASP A 532 -18.36 40.61 -28.25
C ASP A 532 -18.64 40.81 -26.77
N LEU A 533 -17.84 40.17 -25.91
CA LEU A 533 -17.86 40.35 -24.46
C LEU A 533 -17.28 41.71 -24.03
N CYS A 534 -17.65 42.80 -24.70
CA CYS A 534 -17.35 44.18 -24.32
C CYS A 534 -18.24 44.67 -23.18
N THR A 535 -17.97 45.83 -22.58
CA THR A 535 -18.78 46.36 -21.48
C THR A 535 -20.01 47.17 -21.93
N ARG A 536 -20.40 47.07 -23.20
CA ARG A 536 -21.56 47.74 -23.80
C ARG A 536 -22.61 46.70 -24.18
N SER A 537 -23.88 47.06 -24.03
CA SER A 537 -25.02 46.19 -24.37
C SER A 537 -25.54 46.51 -25.75
N ASN A 538 -25.59 45.51 -26.63
CA ASN A 538 -26.27 45.60 -27.91
C ASN A 538 -26.83 44.22 -28.28
N LEU A 539 -28.10 44.16 -28.68
CA LEU A 539 -28.74 42.91 -29.08
C LEU A 539 -29.37 43.08 -30.46
N ASN A 540 -28.99 42.23 -31.41
CA ASN A 540 -29.63 42.12 -32.71
C ASN A 540 -30.23 40.73 -32.87
N LEU A 541 -31.55 40.65 -33.06
CA LEU A 541 -32.29 39.40 -33.14
C LEU A 541 -32.94 39.26 -34.51
N LYS A 542 -32.69 38.12 -35.15
CA LYS A 542 -33.43 37.63 -36.30
C LYS A 542 -33.89 36.21 -35.99
N ILE A 543 -35.13 36.10 -35.53
CA ILE A 543 -35.75 34.84 -35.14
C ILE A 543 -37.08 34.72 -35.91
N PRO A 544 -37.38 33.58 -36.56
CA PRO A 544 -38.68 33.32 -37.17
C PRO A 544 -39.81 33.38 -36.15
N GLU A 545 -41.06 33.44 -36.63
CA GLU A 545 -42.23 33.39 -35.75
C GLU A 545 -42.23 32.08 -34.94
N LEU A 546 -42.45 32.21 -33.63
CA LEU A 546 -42.48 31.08 -32.69
C LEU A 546 -43.93 30.76 -32.34
N SER A 547 -44.21 29.49 -32.03
CA SER A 547 -45.48 29.11 -31.40
C SER A 547 -45.68 29.89 -30.11
N GLU A 548 -46.93 30.19 -29.75
CA GLU A 548 -47.26 31.00 -28.56
C GLU A 548 -46.61 30.46 -27.27
N TYR A 549 -46.60 29.12 -27.12
CA TYR A 549 -45.97 28.42 -26.02
C TYR A 549 -45.08 27.28 -26.51
N ILE A 550 -44.06 26.95 -25.71
CA ILE A 550 -43.25 25.74 -25.86
C ILE A 550 -43.15 25.08 -24.48
N GLY A 551 -43.93 24.01 -24.28
CA GLY A 551 -44.09 23.43 -22.95
C GLY A 551 -44.77 24.41 -22.00
N ASP A 552 -44.10 24.77 -20.91
CA ASP A 552 -44.55 25.73 -19.89
C ASP A 552 -43.96 27.15 -20.08
N PHE A 553 -43.26 27.41 -21.18
CA PHE A 553 -42.62 28.68 -21.46
C PHE A 553 -43.39 29.51 -22.49
N PRO A 554 -43.81 30.75 -22.17
CA PRO A 554 -44.37 31.69 -23.14
C PRO A 554 -43.27 32.17 -24.09
N SER A 555 -43.38 31.90 -25.40
CA SER A 555 -42.27 32.14 -26.34
C SER A 555 -41.90 33.62 -26.50
N GLU A 556 -42.83 34.54 -26.24
CA GLU A 556 -42.54 35.98 -26.19
C GLU A 556 -41.45 36.33 -25.16
N MET A 557 -41.35 35.56 -24.08
CA MET A 557 -40.38 35.77 -23.01
C MET A 557 -38.94 35.44 -23.43
N LEU A 558 -38.73 34.76 -24.55
CA LEU A 558 -37.38 34.53 -25.08
C LEU A 558 -36.67 35.85 -25.37
N THR A 559 -37.36 36.76 -26.07
CA THR A 559 -36.82 38.07 -26.44
C THR A 559 -36.52 38.89 -25.19
N HIS A 560 -37.43 38.90 -24.22
CA HIS A 560 -37.25 39.58 -22.94
C HIS A 560 -36.07 39.00 -22.15
N PHE A 561 -35.96 37.68 -22.05
CA PHE A 561 -34.85 37.01 -21.38
C PHE A 561 -33.49 37.38 -22.00
N LEU A 562 -33.38 37.32 -23.34
CA LEU A 562 -32.14 37.63 -24.04
C LEU A 562 -31.74 39.09 -23.91
N ASP A 563 -32.70 40.01 -24.05
CA ASP A 563 -32.47 41.45 -23.88
C ASP A 563 -32.02 41.78 -22.45
N THR A 564 -32.69 41.24 -21.45
CA THR A 564 -32.35 41.42 -20.04
C THR A 564 -30.97 40.82 -19.72
N LEU A 565 -30.68 39.61 -20.20
CA LEU A 565 -29.36 38.98 -20.04
C LEU A 565 -28.25 39.86 -20.64
N VAL A 566 -28.45 40.38 -21.85
CA VAL A 566 -27.49 41.26 -22.55
C VAL A 566 -27.27 42.59 -21.82
N LYS A 567 -28.32 43.17 -21.24
CA LYS A 567 -28.23 44.40 -20.44
C LYS A 567 -27.45 44.20 -19.14
N HIS A 568 -27.74 43.13 -18.40
CA HIS A 568 -27.12 42.88 -17.10
C HIS A 568 -25.70 42.32 -17.21
N LEU A 569 -25.49 41.40 -18.16
CA LEU A 569 -24.15 40.91 -18.45
C LEU A 569 -23.27 41.99 -19.08
N LYS A 570 -23.87 42.93 -19.82
CA LYS A 570 -23.20 43.95 -20.64
C LYS A 570 -22.31 43.29 -21.68
N PHE A 571 -22.86 42.95 -22.84
CA PHE A 571 -22.10 42.48 -24.01
C PHE A 571 -22.85 42.76 -25.30
N SER A 572 -22.19 42.66 -26.45
CA SER A 572 -22.88 42.74 -27.75
C SER A 572 -23.13 41.33 -28.29
N CYS A 573 -24.34 41.08 -28.77
CA CYS A 573 -24.79 39.77 -29.24
C CYS A 573 -25.65 39.93 -30.50
N HIS A 574 -25.28 39.24 -31.58
CA HIS A 574 -26.11 39.10 -32.76
C HIS A 574 -26.56 37.64 -32.88
N ILE A 575 -27.84 37.42 -33.11
CA ILE A 575 -28.46 36.10 -33.20
C ILE A 575 -29.26 36.01 -34.50
N ASP A 576 -28.91 35.07 -35.37
CA ASP A 576 -29.65 34.73 -36.60
C ASP A 576 -30.06 33.25 -36.54
N ILE A 577 -31.37 33.01 -36.45
CA ILE A 577 -31.97 31.67 -36.39
C ILE A 577 -32.77 31.43 -37.67
N ASP A 578 -32.71 30.20 -38.16
CA ASP A 578 -33.57 29.69 -39.23
C ASP A 578 -34.12 28.32 -38.81
N GLY A 579 -35.35 27.99 -39.19
CA GLY A 579 -35.99 26.73 -38.81
C GLY A 579 -37.51 26.76 -38.83
N LYS A 580 -38.11 25.63 -38.48
CA LYS A 580 -39.57 25.44 -38.48
C LYS A 580 -40.15 25.04 -37.13
N ASN A 581 -39.45 24.23 -36.33
CA ASN A 581 -39.92 23.86 -35.00
C ASN A 581 -39.42 24.86 -33.94
N SER A 582 -40.34 25.50 -33.22
CA SER A 582 -40.01 26.49 -32.20
C SER A 582 -39.16 25.91 -31.06
N HIS A 583 -39.35 24.65 -30.67
CA HIS A 583 -38.50 23.98 -29.68
C HIS A 583 -37.06 23.86 -30.18
N HIS A 584 -36.86 23.32 -31.39
CA HIS A 584 -35.53 23.12 -31.96
C HIS A 584 -34.81 24.45 -32.16
N MET A 585 -35.52 25.50 -32.58
CA MET A 585 -34.98 26.85 -32.76
C MET A 585 -34.46 27.47 -31.46
N ILE A 586 -35.18 27.35 -30.34
CA ILE A 586 -34.70 27.89 -29.06
C ILE A 586 -33.56 27.03 -28.50
N GLU A 587 -33.67 25.71 -28.58
CA GLU A 587 -32.62 24.82 -28.07
C GLU A 587 -31.29 25.03 -28.79
N ILE A 588 -31.31 25.13 -30.13
CA ILE A 588 -30.09 25.38 -30.92
C ILE A 588 -29.50 26.77 -30.64
N LEU A 589 -30.35 27.78 -30.34
CA LEU A 589 -29.91 29.10 -29.88
C LEU A 589 -29.08 28.98 -28.59
N PHE A 590 -29.60 28.34 -27.54
CA PHE A 590 -28.89 28.24 -26.26
C PHE A 590 -27.61 27.39 -26.36
N LYS A 591 -27.61 26.32 -27.17
CA LYS A 591 -26.39 25.54 -27.47
C LYS A 591 -25.33 26.41 -28.16
N CYS A 592 -25.74 27.17 -29.19
CA CYS A 592 -24.84 28.01 -29.98
C CYS A 592 -24.31 29.20 -29.17
N LEU A 593 -25.13 29.74 -28.26
CA LEU A 593 -24.75 30.81 -27.35
C LEU A 593 -23.71 30.28 -26.36
N GLY A 594 -23.96 29.10 -25.78
CA GLY A 594 -23.00 28.45 -24.90
C GLY A 594 -21.64 28.22 -25.57
N LYS A 595 -21.64 27.71 -26.82
CA LYS A 595 -20.40 27.52 -27.59
C LYS A 595 -19.64 28.82 -27.85
N SER A 596 -20.36 29.89 -28.17
CA SER A 596 -19.76 31.21 -28.37
C SER A 596 -19.09 31.70 -27.09
N PHE A 597 -19.75 31.53 -25.93
CA PHE A 597 -19.17 31.85 -24.62
C PHE A 597 -17.93 31.00 -24.30
N GLN A 598 -17.96 29.71 -24.61
CA GLN A 598 -16.82 28.80 -24.41
C GLN A 598 -15.56 29.35 -25.09
N GLU A 599 -15.68 29.80 -26.34
CA GLU A 599 -14.56 30.34 -27.11
C GLU A 599 -14.14 31.74 -26.66
N ALA A 600 -15.11 32.61 -26.38
CA ALA A 600 -14.84 34.00 -25.97
C ALA A 600 -14.20 34.11 -24.57
N LEU A 601 -14.50 33.17 -23.65
CA LEU A 601 -14.02 33.17 -22.27
C LEU A 601 -12.64 32.55 -22.07
N LYS A 602 -12.07 31.89 -23.09
CA LYS A 602 -10.71 31.34 -23.05
C LYS A 602 -9.70 32.45 -22.75
N ILE A 603 -8.75 32.14 -21.88
CA ILE A 603 -7.71 33.09 -21.48
C ILE A 603 -6.74 33.32 -22.64
N ASN A 604 -6.63 34.57 -23.09
CA ASN A 604 -5.66 35.00 -24.09
C ASN A 604 -4.43 35.61 -23.40
N LYS A 605 -3.24 35.09 -23.69
CA LYS A 605 -1.96 35.61 -23.16
C LYS A 605 -1.38 36.77 -23.98
N GLN A 606 -1.92 37.02 -25.17
CA GLN A 606 -1.59 38.19 -25.98
C GLN A 606 -2.56 39.33 -25.60
N GLN A 607 -2.05 40.52 -25.30
CA GLN A 607 -2.91 41.68 -24.97
C GLN A 607 -3.89 41.93 -26.12
N ALA A 608 -5.18 41.69 -25.89
CA ALA A 608 -6.21 42.14 -26.79
C ALA A 608 -6.20 43.68 -26.82
N THR A 609 -6.09 44.27 -28.02
CA THR A 609 -6.05 45.73 -28.20
C THR A 609 -7.32 46.36 -27.64
N SER A 610 -7.18 47.11 -26.56
CA SER A 610 -8.21 47.96 -25.98
C SER A 610 -8.53 49.10 -26.93
N THR A 611 -9.74 49.16 -27.48
CA THR A 611 -10.30 50.42 -27.98
C THR A 611 -10.88 51.19 -26.80
N LYS A 612 -10.00 51.88 -26.05
CA LYS A 612 -10.40 53.17 -25.47
C LYS A 612 -10.61 54.12 -26.65
N GLY A 613 -11.85 54.30 -27.06
CA GLY A 613 -12.26 55.36 -27.98
C GLY A 613 -13.26 56.25 -27.26
N ILE A 614 -12.83 57.46 -26.89
CA ILE A 614 -13.73 58.58 -26.61
C ILE A 614 -14.42 58.92 -27.92
N LEU A 615 -15.73 58.71 -27.97
CA LEU A 615 -16.77 59.61 -28.49
C LEU A 615 -18.13 58.94 -28.23
#